data_AF-A0A1S2KQH1-F1
#
_entry.id   AF-A0A1S2KQH1-F1
#
_cell.length_a   1.000
_cell.length_b   1.000
_cell.length_c   1.000
_cell.angle_alpha   90.00
_cell.angle_beta   90.00
_cell.angle_gamma   90.00
#
_symmetry.space_group_name_H-M   'P 1'
#
loop_
_entity.id
_entity.type
_entity.pdbx_description
1 polymer ?
#
loop_
_entity_poly.entity_id
_entity_poly.type
_entity_poly.pdbx_seq_one_letter_code
_entity_poly.pdbx_strand_id
1 'polypeptide(L)' 'MDIPFPPGAYVAHTGTDVYGPGKVLDVDDLGGAGDWRRVRFVHFVASVHVRDLRAARTAEAAEIQFWLDTKRKQYGGRW' A
#
# COMPACT_ATOMS: atom_id res chain seq x y z
N MET A 1 17.63 -10.64 -4.70
CA MET A 1 16.34 -10.72 -5.39
C MET A 1 15.61 -9.44 -5.09
N ASP A 2 15.18 -8.72 -6.12
CA ASP A 2 14.37 -7.52 -5.93
C ASP A 2 12.98 -7.95 -5.46
N ILE A 3 12.53 -7.48 -4.30
CA ILE A 3 11.19 -7.79 -3.77
C ILE A 3 10.22 -6.87 -4.50
N PRO A 4 9.27 -7.38 -5.31
CA PRO A 4 8.31 -6.52 -5.99
C PRO A 4 7.52 -5.73 -4.95
N PHE A 5 7.49 -4.40 -5.08
CA PHE A 5 6.81 -3.50 -4.14
C PHE A 5 7.24 -3.74 -2.67
N PRO A 6 8.48 -3.37 -2.30
CA PRO A 6 8.97 -3.56 -0.93
C PRO A 6 8.20 -2.66 0.07
N PRO A 7 8.31 -2.92 1.39
CA PRO A 7 7.79 -2.02 2.41
C PRO A 7 8.18 -0.56 2.16
N GLY A 8 7.19 0.33 2.24
CA GLY A 8 7.33 1.74 1.90
C GLY A 8 6.96 2.12 0.47
N ALA A 9 6.86 1.15 -0.46
CA ALA A 9 6.43 1.41 -1.83
C ALA A 9 4.97 1.90 -1.89
N TYR A 10 4.68 2.77 -2.86
CA TYR A 10 3.31 3.19 -3.17
C TYR A 10 2.78 2.38 -4.34
N VAL A 11 1.60 1.82 -4.15
CA VAL A 11 0.96 0.89 -5.10
C VAL A 11 -0.50 1.26 -5.33
N ALA A 12 -1.07 0.75 -6.41
CA ALA A 12 -2.50 0.78 -6.65
C ALA A 12 -2.95 -0.58 -7.20
N HIS A 13 -4.22 -0.92 -7.01
CA HIS A 13 -4.76 -2.17 -7.52
C HIS A 13 -4.89 -2.11 -9.06
N THR A 14 -4.62 -3.22 -9.74
CA THR A 14 -4.65 -3.30 -11.21
C THR A 14 -6.06 -3.45 -11.76
N GLY A 15 -6.90 -4.24 -11.09
CA GLY A 15 -8.27 -4.56 -11.53
C GLY A 15 -9.39 -3.66 -11.00
N THR A 16 -9.09 -2.68 -10.12
CA THR A 16 -10.10 -1.77 -9.57
C THR A 16 -9.45 -0.51 -9.02
N ASP A 17 -10.18 0.60 -9.07
CA ASP A 17 -9.84 1.88 -8.44
C ASP A 17 -10.51 2.07 -7.07
N VAL A 18 -11.45 1.19 -6.69
CA VAL A 18 -12.23 1.27 -5.44
C VAL A 18 -11.36 1.31 -4.20
N TYR A 19 -10.21 0.64 -4.23
CA TYR A 19 -9.26 0.64 -3.12
C TYR A 19 -8.44 1.93 -3.04
N GLY A 20 -8.36 2.68 -4.15
CA GLY A 20 -7.44 3.79 -4.31
C GLY A 20 -5.97 3.37 -4.25
N PRO A 21 -5.05 4.33 -4.26
CA PRO A 21 -3.65 4.05 -4.00
C PRO A 21 -3.40 3.72 -2.53
N GLY A 22 -2.27 3.08 -2.26
CA GLY A 22 -1.89 2.67 -0.92
C GLY A 22 -0.38 2.58 -0.74
N LYS A 23 0.04 2.43 0.52
CA LYS A 23 1.44 2.24 0.90
C LYS A 23 1.64 0.82 1.41
N VAL A 24 2.63 0.12 0.88
CA VAL A 24 3.04 -1.19 1.38
C VAL A 24 3.61 -1.01 2.79
N LEU A 25 3.03 -1.73 3.75
CA LEU A 25 3.49 -1.78 5.14
C LEU A 25 4.47 -2.92 5.34
N ASP A 26 4.14 -4.10 4.81
CA ASP A 26 4.90 -5.32 5.02
C ASP A 26 4.67 -6.35 3.91
N VAL A 27 5.49 -7.39 3.91
CA VAL A 27 5.30 -8.60 3.10
C VAL A 27 4.59 -9.65 3.95
N ASP A 28 3.42 -10.10 3.50
CA ASP A 28 2.67 -11.16 4.18
C ASP A 28 3.09 -12.52 3.60
N ASP A 29 3.27 -13.51 4.48
CA ASP A 29 3.58 -14.90 4.11
C ASP A 29 2.33 -15.80 4.16
N LEU A 30 1.24 -15.34 3.55
CA LEU A 30 0.01 -16.12 3.43
C LEU A 30 0.20 -17.22 2.36
N GLY A 31 0.86 -18.31 2.74
CA GLY A 31 1.01 -19.51 1.90
C GLY A 31 2.42 -19.81 1.36
N GLY A 32 3.48 -19.19 1.89
CA GLY A 32 4.86 -19.71 1.80
C GLY A 32 5.78 -19.07 0.76
N ALA A 33 5.37 -18.01 0.06
CA ALA A 33 6.17 -17.40 -1.01
C ALA A 33 6.41 -15.89 -0.87
N GLY A 34 5.85 -15.22 0.15
CA GLY A 34 5.97 -13.76 0.27
C GLY A 34 5.37 -12.99 -0.92
N ASP A 35 4.34 -13.54 -1.57
CA ASP A 35 3.67 -12.95 -2.74
C ASP A 35 2.56 -11.95 -2.36
N TRP A 36 2.33 -11.75 -1.06
CA TRP A 36 1.30 -10.86 -0.55
C TRP A 36 1.93 -9.60 0.03
N ARG A 37 1.27 -8.46 -0.19
CA ARG A 37 1.63 -7.19 0.42
C ARG A 37 0.54 -6.76 1.35
N ARG A 38 0.91 -6.47 2.59
CA ARG A 38 0.03 -5.77 3.52
C ARG A 38 0.03 -4.29 3.14
N VAL A 39 -1.03 -3.82 2.51
CA VAL A 39 -1.13 -2.46 1.97
C VAL A 39 -2.08 -1.62 2.81
N ARG A 40 -1.63 -0.42 3.19
CA ARG A 40 -2.49 0.60 3.78
C ARG A 40 -3.12 1.45 2.68
N PHE A 41 -4.43 1.31 2.54
CA PHE A 41 -5.27 2.23 1.78
C PHE A 41 -5.86 3.29 2.70
N VAL A 42 -6.48 4.32 2.12
CA VAL A 42 -7.10 5.44 2.86
C VAL A 42 -8.11 4.94 3.90
N HIS A 43 -8.93 3.95 3.55
CA HIS A 43 -10.04 3.50 4.39
C HIS A 43 -9.74 2.23 5.19
N PHE A 44 -8.88 1.33 4.70
CA PHE A 44 -8.62 0.04 5.33
C PHE A 44 -7.19 -0.43 5.09
N VAL A 45 -6.82 -1.55 5.69
CA VAL A 45 -5.59 -2.29 5.42
C VAL A 45 -5.99 -3.64 4.86
N ALA A 46 -5.36 -4.07 3.77
CA ALA A 46 -5.64 -5.36 3.15
C ALA A 46 -4.35 -6.05 2.69
N SER A 47 -4.36 -7.37 2.71
CA SER A 47 -3.34 -8.20 2.08
C SER A 47 -3.72 -8.39 0.61
N VAL A 48 -2.87 -7.92 -0.31
CA VAL A 48 -3.12 -7.96 -1.75
C VAL A 48 -1.98 -8.72 -2.43
N HIS A 49 -2.32 -9.61 -3.36
CA HIS A 49 -1.32 -10.36 -4.11
C HIS A 49 -0.55 -9.40 -5.02
N VAL A 50 0.77 -9.58 -5.11
CA VAL A 50 1.66 -8.75 -5.97
C VAL A 50 1.17 -8.63 -7.41
N ARG A 51 0.57 -9.69 -7.99
CA ARG A 51 0.05 -9.68 -9.37
C ARG A 51 -1.12 -8.71 -9.58
N ASP A 52 -1.84 -8.40 -8.51
CA ASP A 52 -2.98 -7.50 -8.49
C ASP A 52 -2.56 -6.06 -8.15
N LEU A 53 -1.25 -5.82 -8.01
CA LEU A 53 -0.67 -4.51 -7.73
C LEU A 53 0.13 -3.98 -8.92
N ARG A 54 0.09 -2.66 -9.07
CA ARG A 54 1.02 -1.88 -9.88
C ARG A 54 1.66 -0.79 -9.04
N ALA A 55 2.78 -0.26 -9.52
CA ALA A 55 3.31 0.98 -8.97
C ALA A 55 2.25 2.09 -9.05
N ALA A 56 2.11 2.86 -7.97
CA ALA A 56 1.32 4.08 -7.98
C ALA A 56 1.97 5.10 -8.92
N ARG A 57 1.15 5.89 -9.60
CA ARG A 57 1.60 7.07 -10.36
C ARG A 57 2.08 8.13 -9.38
N THR A 58 2.88 9.09 -9.86
CA THR A 58 3.40 10.18 -9.01
C THR A 58 2.30 10.95 -8.28
N ALA A 59 1.19 11.24 -8.95
CA ALA A 59 0.05 11.93 -8.34
C ALA A 59 -0.63 11.09 -7.24
N GLU A 60 -0.82 9.80 -7.50
CA GLU A 60 -1.41 8.84 -6.55
C GLU A 60 -0.53 8.68 -5.30
N ALA A 61 0.79 8.60 -5.47
CA ALA A 61 1.73 8.53 -4.36
C ALA A 61 1.70 9.82 -3.52
N ALA A 62 1.65 10.98 -4.17
CA ALA A 62 1.55 12.27 -3.48
C ALA A 62 0.25 12.40 -2.67
N GLU A 63 -0.87 11.91 -3.20
CA GLU A 63 -2.16 11.89 -2.50
C GLU A 63 -2.08 11.07 -1.20
N ILE A 64 -1.54 9.84 -1.27
CA ILE A 64 -1.39 9.00 -0.08
C ILE A 64 -0.41 9.59 0.90
N GLN A 65 0.70 10.15 0.43
CA GLN A 65 1.66 10.80 1.32
C GLN A 65 1.04 11.97 2.07
N PHE A 66 0.31 12.84 1.37
CA PHE A 66 -0.42 13.95 1.99
C PHE A 66 -1.44 13.47 3.02
N TRP A 67 -2.20 12.44 2.69
CA TRP A 67 -3.18 11.85 3.60
C TRP A 67 -2.50 11.25 4.85
N LEU A 68 -1.41 10.50 4.69
CA LEU A 68 -0.63 9.93 5.80
C LEU A 68 -0.09 11.02 6.74
N ASP A 69 0.48 12.08 6.18
CA ASP A 69 1.00 13.21 6.94
C ASP A 69 -0.11 13.93 7.72
N THR A 70 -1.28 14.08 7.10
CA THR A 70 -2.47 14.66 7.75
C THR A 70 -2.92 13.81 8.93
N LYS A 71 -3.01 12.50 8.76
CA LYS A 71 -3.38 11.58 9.84
C LYS A 71 -2.33 11.50 10.94
N ARG A 72 -1.04 11.56 10.61
CA ARG A 72 0.04 11.64 11.61
C ARG A 72 -0.08 12.91 12.47
N LYS A 73 -0.37 14.07 11.85
CA LYS A 73 -0.60 15.32 12.58
C LYS A 73 -1.84 15.24 13.49
N GLN A 74 -2.90 14.60 13.02
CA GLN A 74 -4.17 14.52 13.75
C GLN A 74 -4.13 13.52 14.92
N TYR A 75 -3.43 12.39 14.77
CA TYR A 75 -3.55 11.26 15.70
C TYR A 75 -2.21 10.73 16.22
N GLY A 76 -1.08 11.39 15.93
CA GLY A 76 0.23 11.03 16.50
C GLY A 76 0.82 9.70 16.00
N GLY A 77 0.27 9.12 14.91
CA GLY A 77 0.82 7.94 14.26
C GLY A 77 0.44 6.57 14.87
N ARG A 78 -0.43 6.54 15.87
CA ARG A 78 -1.07 5.30 16.36
C ARG A 78 -2.50 5.22 15.80
N TRP A 79 -2.66 4.72 14.58
CA TRP A 79 -3.96 4.47 13.96
C TRP A 79 -3.87 3.37 12.90
#